data_AF-A0A916GCS2-F1
#
_entry.id   AF-A0A916GCS2-F1
#
_cell.length_a   1.000
_cell.length_b   1.000
_cell.length_c   1.000
_cell.angle_alpha   90.00
_cell.angle_beta   90.00
_cell.angle_gamma   90.00
#
_symmetry.space_group_name_H-M   'P 1'
#
loop_
_entity.id
_entity.type
_entity.pdbx_description
1 polymer ?
#
loop_
_entity_poly.entity_id
_entity_poly.type
_entity_poly.pdbx_seq_one_letter_code
_entity_poly.pdbx_strand_id
1 'polypeptide(L)'
;MTSRPDNSGSSTQRRTLLDEVTAHEATLERLKSVEDAFERFVPRQFLQLMGFEDIREVRLGDQVEQPMTILFADICDFTGLSESISPQENFNFLNSYLSQMQPAIAANGGVIDKYVGDAILALFPASADDALRGAVSILNSLDIYNAGRHR
;
A
#
# COMPACT_ATOMS: atom_id res chain seq x y z
N MET A 1 -0.42 -60.83 -36.75
CA MET A 1 -1.34 -59.76 -36.32
C MET A 1 -0.75 -59.13 -35.07
N THR A 2 -0.25 -57.90 -35.21
CA THR A 2 0.57 -57.18 -34.23
C THR A 2 -0.29 -56.47 -33.19
N SER A 3 -0.11 -56.80 -31.92
CA SER A 3 -0.77 -56.15 -30.78
C SER A 3 -0.29 -54.70 -30.62
N ARG A 4 -1.25 -53.76 -30.49
CA ARG A 4 -1.00 -52.33 -30.23
C ARG A 4 -0.45 -52.14 -28.81
N PRO A 5 0.54 -51.26 -28.59
CA PRO A 5 0.99 -50.92 -27.25
C PRO A 5 -0.09 -50.10 -26.52
N ASP A 6 -0.26 -50.42 -25.24
CA ASP A 6 -1.21 -49.81 -24.31
C ASP A 6 -0.80 -48.36 -24.00
N ASN A 7 -1.63 -47.40 -24.42
CA ASN A 7 -1.41 -45.95 -24.30
C ASN A 7 -2.01 -45.37 -22.99
N SER A 8 -2.56 -46.21 -22.11
CA SER A 8 -3.26 -45.78 -20.89
C SER A 8 -2.33 -45.18 -19.82
N GLY A 9 -1.07 -45.61 -19.73
CA GLY A 9 -0.08 -45.09 -18.77
C GLY A 9 0.36 -43.65 -19.03
N SER A 10 0.40 -43.23 -20.30
CA SER A 10 0.82 -41.86 -20.69
C SER A 10 -0.25 -40.80 -20.38
N SER A 11 -1.53 -41.16 -20.45
CA SER A 11 -2.63 -40.26 -20.10
C SER A 11 -2.76 -40.03 -18.60
N THR A 12 -2.55 -41.08 -17.79
CA THR A 12 -2.63 -40.97 -16.32
C THR A 12 -1.48 -40.14 -15.78
N GLN A 13 -0.26 -40.35 -16.27
CA GLN A 13 0.91 -39.59 -15.82
C GLN A 13 0.86 -38.11 -16.23
N ARG A 14 0.33 -37.78 -17.42
CA ARG A 14 0.07 -36.37 -17.79
C ARG A 14 -1.00 -35.73 -16.90
N ARG A 15 -2.05 -36.47 -16.54
CA ARG A 15 -3.11 -35.97 -15.67
C ARG A 15 -2.58 -35.65 -14.27
N THR A 16 -1.80 -36.56 -13.68
CA THR A 16 -1.16 -36.33 -12.38
C THR A 16 -0.24 -35.11 -12.40
N LEU A 17 0.57 -34.94 -13.46
CA LEU A 17 1.43 -33.76 -13.61
C LEU A 17 0.62 -32.46 -13.76
N LEU A 18 -0.49 -32.48 -14.50
CA LEU A 18 -1.38 -31.32 -14.63
C LEU A 18 -2.03 -30.97 -13.29
N ASP A 19 -2.47 -31.97 -12.53
CA ASP A 19 -3.05 -31.77 -11.19
C ASP A 19 -2.01 -31.17 -10.23
N GLU A 20 -0.76 -31.64 -10.29
CA GLU A 20 0.35 -31.15 -9.47
C GLU A 20 0.76 -29.71 -9.82
N VAL A 21 0.82 -29.37 -11.11
CA VAL A 21 1.05 -27.99 -11.59
C VAL A 21 -0.08 -27.07 -11.14
N THR A 22 -1.34 -27.48 -11.29
CA THR A 22 -2.50 -26.68 -10.89
C THR A 22 -2.50 -26.42 -9.38
N ALA A 23 -2.16 -27.43 -8.57
CA ALA A 23 -2.03 -27.27 -7.13
C ALA A 23 -0.89 -26.30 -6.74
N HIS A 24 0.20 -26.30 -7.50
CA HIS A 24 1.32 -25.38 -7.29
C HIS A 24 0.93 -23.94 -7.66
N GLU A 25 0.26 -23.73 -8.80
CA GLU A 25 -0.27 -22.44 -9.22
C GLU A 25 -1.22 -21.85 -8.18
N ALA A 26 -2.18 -22.64 -7.69
CA ALA A 26 -3.10 -22.21 -6.63
C ALA A 26 -2.37 -21.83 -5.32
N THR A 27 -1.28 -22.52 -5.01
CA THR A 27 -0.44 -22.20 -3.83
C THR A 27 0.30 -20.88 -4.02
N LEU A 28 0.87 -20.64 -5.21
CA LEU A 28 1.55 -19.38 -5.54
C LEU A 28 0.58 -18.20 -5.54
N GLU A 29 -0.62 -18.35 -6.09
CA GLU A 29 -1.67 -17.33 -6.03
C GLU A 29 -2.05 -17.00 -4.59
N ARG A 30 -2.20 -18.01 -3.74
CA ARG A 30 -2.50 -17.81 -2.32
C ARG A 30 -1.38 -17.06 -1.60
N LEU A 31 -0.12 -17.41 -1.87
CA LEU A 31 1.04 -16.72 -1.29
C LEU A 31 1.07 -15.26 -1.71
N LYS A 32 0.87 -14.98 -3.00
CA LYS A 32 0.79 -13.60 -3.51
C LYS A 32 -0.35 -12.82 -2.88
N SER A 33 -1.53 -13.41 -2.74
CA SER A 33 -2.68 -12.77 -2.08
C SER A 33 -2.40 -12.40 -0.63
N VAL A 34 -1.66 -13.26 0.10
CA VAL A 34 -1.22 -12.96 1.47
C VAL A 34 -0.18 -11.85 1.50
N GLU A 35 0.77 -11.84 0.56
CA GLU A 35 1.77 -10.77 0.41
C GLU A 35 1.10 -9.42 0.12
N ASP A 36 0.18 -9.36 -0.85
CA ASP A 36 -0.59 -8.17 -1.21
C ASP A 36 -1.43 -7.64 -0.03
N ALA A 37 -1.94 -8.54 0.82
CA ALA A 37 -2.68 -8.16 2.02
C ALA A 37 -1.74 -7.61 3.11
N PHE A 38 -0.54 -8.18 3.24
CA PHE A 38 0.45 -7.75 4.22
C PHE A 38 1.05 -6.38 3.90
N GLU A 39 1.28 -6.08 2.62
CA GLU A 39 1.79 -4.77 2.15
C GLU A 39 0.88 -3.59 2.52
N ARG A 40 -0.41 -3.85 2.81
CA ARG A 40 -1.36 -2.82 3.30
C ARG A 40 -1.05 -2.36 4.72
N PHE A 41 -0.39 -3.19 5.51
CA PHE A 41 -0.03 -2.90 6.90
C PHE A 41 1.44 -2.53 7.06
N VAL A 42 2.31 -3.12 6.24
CA VAL A 42 3.75 -2.79 6.21
C VAL A 42 4.17 -2.55 4.77
N PRO A 43 4.09 -1.30 4.28
CA PRO A 43 4.48 -0.96 2.92
C PRO A 43 5.97 -1.23 2.67
N ARG A 44 6.32 -1.72 1.47
CA ARG A 44 7.74 -1.96 1.11
C ARG A 44 8.60 -0.71 1.24
N GLN A 45 8.07 0.47 0.94
CA GLN A 45 8.82 1.71 1.08
C GLN A 45 9.28 1.93 2.53
N PHE A 46 8.49 1.50 3.52
CA PHE A 46 8.87 1.60 4.93
C PHE A 46 10.03 0.66 5.29
N LEU A 47 10.04 -0.57 4.74
CA LEU A 47 11.17 -1.49 4.92
C LEU A 47 12.46 -0.93 4.33
N GLN A 48 12.36 -0.30 3.14
CA GLN A 48 13.50 0.36 2.51
C GLN A 48 14.06 1.51 3.36
N LEU A 49 13.19 2.28 4.04
CA LEU A 49 13.63 3.30 5.01
C LEU A 49 14.35 2.70 6.22
N MET A 50 14.01 1.46 6.59
CA MET A 50 14.73 0.70 7.61
C MET A 50 15.94 -0.07 7.07
N GLY A 51 16.28 0.06 5.78
CA GLY A 51 17.41 -0.62 5.17
C GLY A 51 17.20 -2.12 4.91
N PHE A 52 15.95 -2.59 4.90
CA PHE A 52 15.59 -3.98 4.61
C PHE A 52 14.89 -4.10 3.26
N GLU A 53 15.23 -5.14 2.50
CA GLU A 53 14.51 -5.47 1.26
C GLU A 53 13.35 -6.46 1.52
N ASP A 54 13.44 -7.21 2.61
CA ASP A 54 12.51 -8.27 2.96
C ASP A 54 12.11 -8.21 4.45
N ILE A 55 10.80 -8.27 4.71
CA ILE A 55 10.25 -8.29 6.07
C ILE A 55 10.82 -9.44 6.93
N ARG A 56 11.21 -10.55 6.31
CA ARG A 56 11.77 -11.73 7.00
C ARG A 56 13.14 -11.46 7.61
N GLU A 57 13.82 -10.40 7.18
CA GLU A 57 15.11 -9.96 7.72
C GLU A 57 14.95 -9.17 9.02
N VAL A 58 13.77 -8.55 9.22
CA VAL A 58 13.48 -7.71 10.37
C VAL A 58 13.41 -8.54 11.65
N ARG A 59 14.18 -8.16 12.65
CA ARG A 59 14.24 -8.76 13.98
C ARG A 59 13.77 -7.80 15.05
N LEU A 60 13.27 -8.35 16.15
CA LEU A 60 12.90 -7.55 17.31
C LEU A 60 14.15 -6.85 17.87
N GLY A 61 14.06 -5.53 18.01
CA GLY A 61 15.16 -4.69 18.49
C GLY A 61 16.00 -4.05 17.38
N ASP A 62 15.73 -4.35 16.12
CA ASP A 62 16.32 -3.60 15.01
C ASP A 62 15.90 -2.13 15.09
N GLN A 63 16.86 -1.25 14.83
CA GLN A 63 16.68 0.19 14.88
C GLN A 63 17.53 0.86 13.79
N VAL A 64 16.97 1.93 13.22
CA VAL A 64 17.65 2.77 12.24
C VAL A 64 17.54 4.22 12.70
N GLU A 65 18.66 4.93 12.68
CA GLU A 65 18.72 6.37 12.93
C GLU A 65 19.12 7.06 11.62
N GLN A 66 18.24 7.93 11.11
CA GLN A 66 18.50 8.68 9.89
C GLN A 66 17.89 10.08 9.99
N PRO A 67 18.61 11.13 9.55
CA PRO A 67 18.02 12.47 9.42
C PRO A 67 16.99 12.46 8.29
N MET A 68 15.76 12.88 8.60
CA MET A 68 14.67 13.02 7.64
C MET A 68 13.86 14.28 7.92
N THR A 69 13.13 14.76 6.92
CA THR A 69 12.11 15.80 7.13
C THR A 69 10.77 15.14 7.37
N ILE A 70 10.00 15.64 8.34
CA ILE A 70 8.66 15.15 8.64
C ILE A 70 7.65 16.22 8.23
N LEU A 71 6.65 15.82 7.46
CA LEU A 71 5.49 16.63 7.12
C LEU A 71 4.28 16.13 7.92
N PHE A 72 3.62 17.06 8.60
CA PHE A 72 2.30 16.85 9.19
C PHE A 72 1.28 17.70 8.44
N ALA A 73 0.16 17.09 8.06
CA ALA A 73 -0.98 17.79 7.46
C ALA A 73 -2.27 17.31 8.12
N ASP A 74 -3.14 18.23 8.49
CA ASP A 74 -4.40 17.94 9.20
C ASP A 74 -5.56 18.71 8.58
N ILE A 75 -6.79 18.20 8.72
CA ILE A 75 -7.96 18.85 8.11
C ILE A 75 -8.47 19.95 9.05
N CYS A 76 -8.52 21.19 8.55
CA CYS A 76 -9.09 22.30 9.30
C CYS A 76 -10.56 22.02 9.70
N ASP A 77 -10.88 22.24 10.98
CA ASP A 77 -12.21 22.06 11.56
C ASP A 77 -12.81 20.64 11.42
N PHE A 78 -11.96 19.61 11.28
CA PHE A 78 -12.42 18.23 11.13
C PHE A 78 -13.25 17.73 12.30
N THR A 79 -12.89 18.08 13.54
CA THR A 79 -13.66 17.66 14.72
C THR A 79 -15.14 18.05 14.58
N GLY A 80 -15.42 19.30 14.25
CA GLY A 80 -16.80 19.77 14.05
C GLY A 80 -17.50 19.09 12.87
N LEU A 81 -16.78 18.85 11.77
CA LEU A 81 -17.32 18.10 10.63
C LEU A 81 -17.70 16.67 11.04
N SER A 82 -16.79 15.97 11.74
CA SER A 82 -16.93 14.56 12.12
C SER A 82 -18.09 14.32 13.07
N GLU A 83 -18.44 15.29 13.92
CA GLU A 83 -19.58 15.25 14.83
C GLU A 83 -20.93 15.45 14.11
N SER A 84 -20.91 16.07 12.92
CA SER A 84 -22.12 16.42 12.15
C SER A 84 -22.56 15.37 11.14
N ILE A 85 -21.73 14.36 10.87
CA ILE A 85 -21.96 13.32 9.86
C ILE A 85 -21.93 11.92 10.50
N SER A 86 -22.52 10.92 9.87
CA SER A 86 -22.48 9.56 10.39
C SER A 86 -21.06 8.96 10.32
N PRO A 87 -20.73 7.96 11.15
CA PRO A 87 -19.43 7.29 11.10
C PRO A 87 -19.09 6.73 9.71
N GLN A 88 -20.08 6.21 8.98
CA GLN A 88 -19.87 5.68 7.63
C GLN A 88 -19.56 6.79 6.62
N GLU A 89 -20.27 7.93 6.70
CA GLU A 89 -19.99 9.10 5.87
C GLU A 89 -18.62 9.68 6.19
N ASN A 90 -18.25 9.77 7.47
CA ASN A 90 -16.94 10.22 7.90
C ASN A 90 -15.81 9.33 7.36
N PHE A 91 -15.99 8.00 7.46
CA PHE A 91 -15.03 7.05 6.93
C PHE A 91 -14.88 7.16 5.40
N ASN A 92 -15.98 7.33 4.68
CA ASN A 92 -15.95 7.52 3.23
C ASN A 92 -15.28 8.86 2.85
N PHE A 93 -15.57 9.92 3.59
CA PHE A 93 -14.95 11.24 3.41
C PHE A 93 -13.43 11.18 3.63
N LEU A 94 -12.98 10.57 4.73
CA LEU A 94 -11.56 10.43 5.05
C LEU A 94 -10.83 9.64 3.97
N ASN A 95 -11.33 8.45 3.60
CA ASN A 95 -10.69 7.66 2.55
C ASN A 95 -10.66 8.40 1.19
N SER A 96 -11.72 9.13 0.87
CA SER A 96 -11.76 9.98 -0.33
C SER A 96 -10.75 11.12 -0.26
N TYR A 97 -10.49 11.70 0.91
CA TYR A 97 -9.52 12.79 1.07
C TYR A 97 -8.09 12.25 1.00
N LEU A 98 -7.79 11.23 1.80
CA LEU A 98 -6.46 10.63 1.88
C LEU A 98 -6.00 10.06 0.53
N SER A 99 -6.91 9.44 -0.24
CA SER A 99 -6.60 8.93 -1.59
C SER A 99 -6.23 10.02 -2.61
N GLN A 100 -6.65 11.26 -2.39
CA GLN A 100 -6.29 12.41 -3.25
C GLN A 100 -5.00 13.10 -2.81
N MET A 101 -4.68 13.08 -1.51
CA MET A 101 -3.46 13.70 -0.98
C MET A 101 -2.23 12.78 -1.07
N GLN A 102 -2.41 11.47 -0.89
CA GLN A 102 -1.31 10.48 -0.94
C GLN A 102 -0.46 10.59 -2.22
N PRO A 103 -1.03 10.70 -3.45
CA PRO A 103 -0.21 10.78 -4.67
C PRO A 103 0.70 12.00 -4.70
N ALA A 104 0.29 13.13 -4.13
CA ALA A 104 1.11 14.34 -4.05
C ALA A 104 2.35 14.14 -3.18
N ILE A 105 2.23 13.40 -2.08
CA ILE A 105 3.34 13.04 -1.19
C ILE A 105 4.30 12.09 -1.92
N ALA A 106 3.77 11.00 -2.48
CA ALA A 106 4.56 9.97 -3.15
C ALA A 106 5.31 10.53 -4.38
N ALA A 107 4.67 11.39 -5.18
CA ALA A 107 5.28 12.00 -6.36
C ALA A 107 6.47 12.92 -6.02
N ASN A 108 6.54 13.41 -4.79
CA ASN A 108 7.64 14.23 -4.29
C ASN A 108 8.60 13.43 -3.39
N GLY A 109 8.60 12.10 -3.48
CA GLY A 109 9.55 11.25 -2.74
C GLY A 109 9.24 11.09 -1.24
N GLY A 110 8.04 11.48 -0.82
CA GLY A 110 7.56 11.24 0.53
C GLY A 110 6.96 9.84 0.70
N VAL A 111 7.07 9.30 1.91
CA VAL A 111 6.45 8.03 2.33
C VAL A 111 5.50 8.33 3.48
N ILE A 112 4.26 7.84 3.41
CA ILE A 112 3.33 7.96 4.53
C ILE A 112 3.73 6.94 5.58
N ASP A 113 4.10 7.42 6.77
CA ASP A 113 4.38 6.59 7.93
C ASP A 113 3.08 6.07 8.55
N LYS A 114 2.14 7.00 8.79
CA LYS A 114 0.82 6.67 9.34
C LYS A 114 -0.19 7.80 9.15
N TYR A 115 -1.44 7.42 9.33
CA TYR A 115 -2.55 8.34 9.54
C TYR A 115 -2.86 8.41 11.05
N VAL A 116 -3.06 9.61 11.58
CA VAL A 116 -3.40 9.85 12.98
C VAL A 116 -4.72 10.63 13.04
N GLY A 117 -5.83 9.90 13.07
CA GLY A 117 -7.14 10.50 12.85
C GLY A 117 -7.27 10.98 11.40
N ASP A 118 -7.50 12.28 11.22
CA ASP A 118 -7.51 12.98 9.94
C ASP A 118 -6.14 13.51 9.50
N ALA A 119 -5.14 13.43 10.38
CA ALA A 119 -3.79 13.87 10.08
C ALA A 119 -2.99 12.84 9.25
N ILE A 120 -2.17 13.35 8.35
CA ILE A 120 -1.17 12.60 7.59
C ILE A 120 0.21 12.89 8.18
N LEU A 121 0.96 11.84 8.54
CA LEU A 121 2.38 11.93 8.87
C LEU A 121 3.18 11.32 7.72
N ALA A 122 3.96 12.15 7.03
CA ALA A 122 4.82 11.73 5.94
C ALA A 122 6.30 11.99 6.23
N LEU A 123 7.14 11.05 5.81
CA LEU A 123 8.59 11.08 5.94
C LEU A 123 9.21 11.40 4.58
N PHE A 124 10.14 12.35 4.57
CA PHE A 124 10.92 12.73 3.40
C PHE A 124 12.39 12.45 3.69
N PRO A 125 12.93 11.31 3.22
CA PRO A 125 14.27 10.86 3.58
C PRO A 125 15.40 11.62 2.86
N ALA A 126 15.10 12.29 1.75
CA ALA A 126 16.10 12.90 0.88
C ALA A 126 16.37 14.37 1.20
N SER A 127 15.36 15.23 1.21
CA SER A 127 15.54 16.66 1.50
C SER A 127 14.30 17.36 2.06
N ALA A 128 14.51 18.48 2.74
CA ALA A 128 13.42 19.37 3.18
C ALA A 128 12.71 20.05 2.00
N ASP A 129 13.40 20.27 0.88
CA ASP A 129 12.81 20.84 -0.33
C ASP A 129 11.79 19.87 -0.95
N ASP A 130 12.02 18.56 -0.87
CA ASP A 130 11.07 17.54 -1.29
C ASP A 130 9.79 17.61 -0.45
N ALA A 131 9.93 17.75 0.87
CA ALA A 131 8.81 17.92 1.79
C ALA A 131 8.01 19.19 1.48
N LEU A 132 8.69 20.31 1.18
CA LEU A 132 8.05 21.56 0.81
C LEU A 132 7.27 21.43 -0.51
N ARG A 133 7.85 20.79 -1.53
CA ARG A 133 7.14 20.54 -2.80
C ARG A 133 5.97 19.58 -2.62
N GLY A 134 6.12 18.58 -1.76
CA GLY A 134 5.04 17.70 -1.33
C GLY A 134 3.89 18.48 -0.69
N ALA A 135 4.19 19.37 0.25
CA ALA A 135 3.20 20.22 0.92
C ALA A 135 2.45 21.12 -0.08
N VAL A 136 3.16 21.79 -0.99
CA VAL A 136 2.54 22.61 -2.04
C VAL A 136 1.67 21.75 -2.97
N SER A 137 2.13 20.54 -3.30
CA SER A 137 1.36 19.62 -4.16
C SER A 137 0.08 19.13 -3.46
N ILE A 138 0.11 18.90 -2.14
CA ILE A 138 -1.09 18.59 -1.34
C ILE A 138 -2.09 19.74 -1.44
N LEU A 139 -1.65 20.99 -1.26
CA LEU A 139 -2.54 22.15 -1.35
C LEU A 139 -3.20 22.27 -2.74
N ASN A 140 -2.42 22.05 -3.81
CA ASN A 140 -2.98 22.05 -5.17
C ASN A 140 -4.00 20.91 -5.38
N SER A 141 -3.72 19.71 -4.88
CA SER A 141 -4.67 18.58 -4.91
C SER A 141 -5.94 18.88 -4.10
N LEU A 142 -5.79 19.55 -2.96
CA LEU A 142 -6.90 19.96 -2.10
C LEU A 142 -7.82 20.97 -2.80
N ASP A 143 -7.25 21.95 -3.51
CA ASP A 143 -8.03 22.92 -4.29
C ASP A 143 -8.89 22.22 -5.36
N ILE A 144 -8.30 21.26 -6.08
CA ILE A 144 -9.02 20.46 -7.09
C ILE A 144 -10.13 19.64 -6.44
N TYR A 145 -9.81 18.97 -5.33
CA TYR A 145 -10.75 18.14 -4.58
C TYR A 145 -11.95 18.94 -4.04
N ASN A 146 -11.70 20.13 -3.51
CA ASN A 146 -12.74 21.03 -3.01
C ASN A 146 -13.60 21.59 -4.15
N ALA A 147 -13.00 21.96 -5.28
CA ALA A 147 -13.72 22.43 -6.46
C ALA A 147 -14.71 21.37 -7.00
N GLY A 148 -14.35 20.09 -6.91
CA GLY A 148 -15.22 18.97 -7.30
C GLY A 148 -16.41 18.73 -6.36
N ARG A 149 -16.43 19.33 -5.16
CA ARG A 149 -17.46 19.14 -4.13
C ARG A 149 -18.50 20.26 -4.04
N HIS A 150 -18.25 21.40 -4.65
CA HIS A 150 -19.21 22.51 -4.71
C HIS A 150 -20.27 22.35 -5.82
N ARG A 151 -20.66 21.12 -6.16
CA ARG A 151 -21.75 20.80 -7.08
C ARG A 151 -22.73 19.82 -6.46
#